data_AF-A0A9X2JPX1-F1
#
_entry.id   AF-A0A9X2JPX1-F1
#
_cell.length_a   1.000
_cell.length_b   1.000
_cell.length_c   1.000
_cell.angle_alpha   90.00
_cell.angle_beta   90.00
_cell.angle_gamma   90.00
#
_symmetry.space_group_name_H-M   'P 1'
#
loop_
_entity.id
_entity.type
_entity.pdbx_description
1 polymer ?
#
loop_
_entity_poly.entity_id
_entity_poly.type
_entity_poly.pdbx_seq_one_letter_code
_entity_poly.pdbx_strand_id
1 'polypeptide(L)' 'SAAGMPEPIKKANRTLKKHRAEIINSFIFPYSNGPVEGTNNKIKAIKKTAYGFRNFDNFRLRILLAVKNSFLSLN' A
#
# COMPACT_ATOMS: atom_id res chain seq x y z
N SER A 1 -30.49 2.98 -8.76
CA SER A 1 -29.86 1.98 -9.63
C SER A 1 -28.69 2.60 -10.38
N ALA A 2 -27.54 1.92 -10.52
CA ALA A 2 -26.37 2.45 -11.26
C ALA A 2 -26.58 2.48 -12.79
N ALA A 3 -27.83 2.48 -13.23
CA ALA A 3 -28.24 2.57 -14.63
C ALA A 3 -28.07 4.04 -15.04
N GLY A 4 -27.00 4.32 -15.79
CA GLY A 4 -26.68 5.66 -16.31
C GLY A 4 -25.27 6.17 -15.99
N MET A 5 -24.50 5.51 -15.12
CA MET A 5 -23.12 5.96 -14.85
C MET A 5 -22.14 5.52 -15.94
N PRO A 6 -21.10 6.32 -16.25
CA PRO A 6 -19.97 5.86 -17.06
C PRO A 6 -19.27 4.65 -16.43
N GLU A 7 -18.77 3.73 -17.25
CA GLU A 7 -18.11 2.48 -16.78
C GLU A 7 -17.01 2.68 -15.72
N PRO A 8 -16.11 3.68 -15.82
CA PRO A 8 -15.10 3.94 -14.79
C PRO A 8 -15.72 4.26 -13.42
N ILE A 9 -16.84 4.98 -13.40
CA ILE A 9 -17.54 5.41 -12.18
C ILE A 9 -18.28 4.24 -11.55
N LYS A 10 -18.85 3.33 -12.36
CA LYS A 10 -19.50 2.11 -11.84
C LYS A 10 -18.54 1.28 -11.00
N LYS A 11 -17.30 1.08 -11.46
CA LYS A 11 -16.26 0.34 -10.73
C LYS A 11 -15.88 1.04 -9.43
N ALA A 12 -15.62 2.35 -9.48
CA ALA A 12 -15.29 3.13 -8.30
C ALA A 12 -16.41 3.08 -7.25
N ASN A 13 -17.66 3.25 -7.66
CA ASN A 13 -18.83 3.19 -6.79
C ASN A 13 -18.96 1.81 -6.10
N ARG A 14 -18.73 0.72 -6.84
CA ARG A 14 -18.72 -0.63 -6.28
C ARG A 14 -17.63 -0.80 -5.21
N THR A 15 -16.42 -0.29 -5.47
CA THR A 15 -15.32 -0.32 -4.50
C THR A 15 -15.66 0.49 -3.24
N LEU A 16 -16.17 1.72 -3.40
CA LEU A 16 -16.57 2.56 -2.26
C LEU A 16 -17.66 1.91 -1.41
N LYS A 17 -18.66 1.28 -2.04
CA LYS A 17 -19.70 0.52 -1.33
C LYS A 17 -19.13 -0.68 -0.58
N LYS A 18 -18.22 -1.43 -1.21
CA LYS A 18 -17.56 -2.59 -0.60
C LYS A 18 -16.77 -2.20 0.66
N HIS A 19 -16.06 -1.07 0.62
CA HIS A 19 -15.17 -0.62 1.69
C HIS A 19 -15.80 0.45 2.61
N ARG A 20 -17.13 0.62 2.58
CA ARG A 20 -17.83 1.69 3.32
C ARG A 20 -17.52 1.68 4.82
N ALA A 21 -17.49 0.51 5.45
CA ALA A 21 -17.23 0.39 6.88
C ALA A 21 -15.81 0.85 7.24
N GLU A 22 -14.82 0.45 6.45
CA GLU A 22 -13.41 0.82 6.64
C GLU A 22 -13.19 2.33 6.43
N ILE A 23 -13.86 2.92 5.43
CA ILE A 23 -13.85 4.36 5.18
C ILE A 23 -14.38 5.11 6.41
N ILE A 24 -15.52 4.67 6.97
CA ILE A 24 -16.09 5.28 8.18
C ILE A 24 -15.11 5.14 9.36
N ASN A 25 -14.55 3.95 9.55
CA ASN A 25 -13.59 3.70 10.62
C ASN A 25 -12.34 4.58 10.51
N SER A 26 -11.89 4.92 9.29
CA SER A 26 -10.74 5.82 9.11
C SER A 26 -10.97 7.26 9.58
N PHE A 27 -12.23 7.70 9.70
CA PHE A 27 -12.57 9.00 10.29
C PHE A 27 -12.72 8.93 11.82
N ILE A 28 -13.03 7.74 12.36
CA ILE A 28 -13.25 7.52 13.79
C ILE A 28 -11.93 7.30 14.53
N PHE A 29 -11.04 6.50 13.94
CA PHE A 29 -9.78 6.13 14.58
C PHE A 29 -8.61 6.98 14.07
N PRO A 30 -7.65 7.35 14.93
CA PRO A 30 -6.50 8.18 14.55
C PRO A 30 -5.39 7.40 13.81
N TYR A 31 -5.69 6.23 13.24
CA TYR A 31 -4.71 5.43 12.52
C TYR A 31 -4.52 5.98 11.11
N SER A 32 -3.26 6.28 10.75
CA SER A 32 -2.91 6.67 9.38
C SER A 32 -2.20 5.54 8.66
N ASN A 33 -2.45 5.44 7.35
CA ASN A 33 -1.71 4.54 6.46
C ASN A 33 -0.31 5.10 6.08
N GLY A 34 0.03 6.31 6.56
CA GLY A 34 1.26 7.03 6.19
C GLY A 34 2.55 6.23 6.40
N PRO A 35 2.78 5.58 7.56
CA PRO A 35 3.96 4.75 7.77
C PRO A 35 4.06 3.56 6.80
N VAL A 36 2.93 2.93 6.49
CA VAL A 36 2.86 1.79 5.55
C VAL A 36 3.15 2.28 4.12
N GLU A 37 2.57 3.41 3.72
CA GLU A 37 2.82 4.03 2.42
C GLU A 37 4.28 4.49 2.26
N GLY A 38 4.86 5.08 3.32
CA GLY A 38 6.27 5.44 3.36
C GLY A 38 7.18 4.24 3.18
N THR A 39 6.86 3.12 3.83
CA THR A 39 7.60 1.86 3.67
C THR A 39 7.49 1.33 2.24
N ASN A 40 6.27 1.30 1.68
CA ASN A 40 6.04 0.87 0.30
C ASN A 40 6.80 1.73 -0.72
N ASN A 41 6.84 3.05 -0.52
CA ASN A 41 7.57 3.97 -1.37
C ASN A 41 9.09 3.75 -1.29
N LYS A 42 9.63 3.50 -0.08
CA LYS A 42 11.04 3.17 0.11
C LYS A 42 11.41 1.84 -0.58
N ILE A 43 10.56 0.82 -0.48
CA ILE A 43 10.76 -0.45 -1.20
C ILE A 43 10.76 -0.24 -2.73
N LYS A 44 9.83 0.56 -3.25
CA LYS A 44 9.80 0.93 -4.69
C LYS A 44 11.06 1.67 -5.11
N ALA A 45 11.56 2.59 -4.28
CA ALA A 45 12.81 3.30 -4.53
C ALA A 45 14.00 2.35 -4.60
N ILE A 46 14.13 1.41 -3.63
CA ILE A 46 15.19 0.39 -3.63
C ILE A 46 15.16 -0.43 -4.92
N LYS A 47 13.97 -0.91 -5.34
CA LYS A 47 13.81 -1.65 -6.58
C LYS A 47 14.22 -0.82 -7.80
N LYS A 48 13.85 0.46 -7.84
CA LYS A 48 14.18 1.39 -8.93
C LYS A 48 15.70 1.66 -9.01
N THR A 49 16.35 1.93 -7.87
CA THR A 49 17.80 2.21 -7.83
C THR A 49 18.65 1.02 -8.24
N ALA A 50 18.15 -0.20 -8.05
CA ALA A 50 18.81 -1.43 -8.46
C ALA A 50 18.54 -1.82 -9.92
N TYR A 51 17.68 -1.08 -10.64
CA TYR A 51 17.16 -1.46 -11.96
C TYR A 51 16.47 -2.84 -11.97
N GLY A 52 15.83 -3.19 -10.85
CA GLY A 52 15.23 -4.50 -10.62
C GLY A 52 16.18 -5.50 -9.95
N PHE A 53 15.60 -6.56 -9.40
CA PHE A 53 16.34 -7.66 -8.79
C PHE A 53 16.03 -8.94 -9.54
N ARG A 54 17.07 -9.72 -9.82
CA ARG A 54 16.95 -11.04 -10.47
C ARG A 54 16.52 -12.14 -9.48
N ASN A 55 16.93 -12.00 -8.22
CA ASN A 55 16.59 -12.91 -7.13
C ASN A 55 15.79 -12.16 -6.05
N PHE A 56 14.64 -12.70 -5.67
CA PHE A 56 13.79 -12.15 -4.60
C PHE A 56 14.47 -12.17 -3.23
N ASP A 57 15.27 -13.18 -2.91
CA ASP A 57 15.97 -13.29 -1.63
C ASP A 57 16.93 -12.11 -1.45
N ASN A 58 17.67 -11.76 -2.51
CA ASN A 58 18.55 -10.58 -2.50
C ASN A 58 17.77 -9.28 -2.36
N PHE A 59 16.58 -9.19 -2.98
CA PHE A 59 15.70 -8.04 -2.82
C PHE A 59 15.18 -7.93 -1.38
N ARG A 60 14.73 -9.04 -0.79
CA ARG A 60 14.27 -9.13 0.59
C ARG A 60 15.37 -8.74 1.57
N LEU A 61 16.58 -9.28 1.41
CA LEU A 61 17.75 -8.91 2.22
C LEU A 61 18.03 -7.40 2.11
N ARG A 62 17.99 -6.83 0.91
CA ARG A 62 18.18 -5.39 0.73
C ARG A 62 17.10 -4.56 1.41
N ILE A 63 15.84 -4.97 1.38
CA ILE A 63 14.74 -4.31 2.09
C ILE A 63 15.01 -4.37 3.60
N LEU A 64 15.28 -5.55 4.16
CA LEU A 64 15.52 -5.71 5.59
C LEU A 64 16.69 -4.85 6.10
N LEU A 65 17.76 -4.74 5.31
CA LEU A 65 18.90 -3.86 5.62
C LEU A 65 18.51 -2.37 5.57
N ALA A 66 17.72 -1.96 4.59
CA ALA A 66 17.38 -0.55 4.37
C ALA A 66 16.27 -0.02 5.30
N VAL A 67 15.46 -0.92 5.87
CA VAL A 67 14.31 -0.58 6.72
C VAL A 67 14.51 -1.05 8.17
N LYS A 68 15.78 -1.20 8.61
CA LYS A 68 16.22 -1.69 9.93
C LYS A 68 15.66 -0.97 11.18
N ASN A 69 14.89 0.11 11.02
CA ASN A 69 14.17 0.83 12.07
C ASN A 69 12.64 0.80 11.89
N SER A 70 12.10 -0.17 11.17
CA SER A 70 10.65 -0.34 10.99
C SER A 70 10.15 -1.57 11.72
N PHE A 71 8.85 -1.57 12.02
CA PHE A 71 8.10 -2.66 12.65
C PHE A 71 8.36 -4.07 12.05
N LEU A 72 8.90 -4.14 10.82
CA LEU A 72 9.26 -5.38 10.10
C LEU A 72 10.58 -6.01 10.54
N SER A 73 11.47 -5.29 11.24
CA SER A 73 12.77 -5.83 11.72
C SER A 73 12.77 -6.22 13.20
N LEU A 74 11.63 -6.05 13.89
CA LEU A 74 11.45 -6.35 15.32
C LEU A 74 10.69 -7.65 15.58
N ASN A 75 10.23 -8.34 14.52
CA ASN A 75 9.57 -9.64 14.58
C ASN A 75 10.31 -10.65 13.68
#